data_AF-A0A4P7BX45-F1
#
_entry.id   AF-A0A4P7BX45-F1
#
_cell.length_a   1.000
_cell.length_b   1.000
_cell.length_c   1.000
_cell.angle_alpha   90.00
_cell.angle_beta   90.00
_cell.angle_gamma   90.00
#
_symmetry.space_group_name_H-M   'P 1'
#
loop_
_entity.id
_entity.type
_entity.pdbx_description
1 polymer ?
#
loop_
_entity_poly.entity_id
_entity_poly.type
_entity_poly.pdbx_seq_one_letter_code
_entity_poly.pdbx_strand_id
1 'polypeptide(L)'
;MEWICLNTLSSITDVSESDIFNQIASAIETQGYIVLSSVLPEPLTNSLFIHLKSTKEQDFYRAGIGREFNYHVNQFVRTDQICWIDQRHSATKAYLAWIERLRLELNRRLFLGLFDYECHFACYPVGAFYKRHLDAFSDSRNRIITTVLYLNPNWMPDDGGELLLYSIENNTLLEKIAPEYGKMVLFLSEKFPHEVVTTNKLRYSLSGWFRVNNSFGAVIDPPK
;
A
#
# COMPACT_ATOMS: atom_id res chain seq x y z
N MET A 1 53.18 8.17 -22.76
CA MET A 1 53.15 7.38 -21.51
C MET A 1 52.52 8.26 -20.45
N GLU A 2 51.63 7.66 -19.65
CA GLU A 2 50.93 8.20 -18.47
C GLU A 2 49.81 9.22 -18.70
N TRP A 3 48.58 8.72 -18.57
CA TRP A 3 47.52 9.35 -17.78
C TRP A 3 46.79 8.23 -17.01
N ILE A 4 46.96 8.23 -15.70
CA ILE A 4 46.17 7.42 -14.76
C ILE A 4 44.88 8.22 -14.51
N CYS A 5 43.75 7.71 -14.97
CA CYS A 5 42.44 8.13 -14.45
C CYS A 5 41.86 6.99 -13.61
N LEU A 6 41.95 7.19 -12.29
CA LEU A 6 41.17 6.50 -11.27
C LEU A 6 39.68 6.69 -11.58
N ASN A 7 39.00 5.63 -12.04
CA ASN A 7 37.56 5.51 -11.92
C ASN A 7 37.26 4.67 -10.68
N THR A 8 37.28 5.32 -9.52
CA THR A 8 36.48 4.90 -8.37
C THR A 8 35.02 5.20 -8.69
N LEU A 9 34.36 4.26 -9.39
CA LEU A 9 32.91 4.21 -9.42
C LEU A 9 32.45 3.91 -7.99
N SER A 10 31.86 4.91 -7.35
CA SER A 10 31.18 4.76 -6.06
C SER A 10 30.14 3.65 -6.19
N SER A 11 30.31 2.60 -5.40
CA SER A 11 29.34 1.54 -5.19
C SER A 11 28.04 2.14 -4.65
N ILE A 12 27.05 2.32 -5.52
CA ILE A 12 25.67 2.44 -5.10
C ILE A 12 25.32 1.07 -4.51
N THR A 13 25.19 0.99 -3.19
CA THR A 13 24.80 -0.23 -2.50
C THR A 13 23.40 -0.61 -2.96
N ASP A 14 23.31 -1.62 -3.82
CA ASP A 14 22.07 -2.28 -4.18
C ASP A 14 21.57 -2.99 -2.92
N VAL A 15 20.64 -2.36 -2.19
CA VAL A 15 20.07 -2.95 -0.97
C VAL A 15 19.32 -4.20 -1.40
N SER A 16 19.70 -5.35 -0.83
CA SER A 16 19.10 -6.61 -1.25
C SER A 16 17.61 -6.67 -0.85
N GLU A 17 16.80 -7.39 -1.62
CA GLU A 17 15.38 -7.62 -1.29
C GLU A 17 15.22 -8.20 0.13
N SER A 18 16.15 -9.06 0.55
CA SER A 18 16.17 -9.62 1.90
C SER A 18 16.37 -8.56 2.98
N ASP A 19 17.22 -7.55 2.75
CA ASP A 19 17.45 -6.48 3.71
C ASP A 19 16.20 -5.60 3.85
N ILE A 20 15.52 -5.34 2.74
CA ILE A 20 14.26 -4.58 2.75
C ILE A 20 13.18 -5.34 3.52
N PHE A 21 13.00 -6.63 3.25
CA PHE A 21 12.05 -7.45 4.00
C PHE A 21 12.42 -7.50 5.49
N ASN A 22 13.71 -7.55 5.79
CA ASN A 22 14.16 -7.57 7.16
C ASN A 22 13.85 -6.27 7.89
N GLN A 23 14.05 -5.14 7.22
CA GLN A 23 13.72 -3.81 7.72
C GLN A 23 12.22 -3.67 7.97
N ILE A 24 11.38 -4.13 7.02
CA ILE A 24 9.92 -4.13 7.18
C ILE A 24 9.52 -4.94 8.40
N ALA A 25 9.98 -6.19 8.51
CA ALA A 25 9.60 -7.07 9.60
C ALA A 25 9.99 -6.47 10.98
N SER A 26 11.21 -5.95 11.10
CA SER A 26 11.67 -5.30 12.33
C SER A 26 10.86 -4.04 12.68
N ALA A 27 10.46 -3.24 11.69
CA ALA A 27 9.66 -2.05 11.94
C ALA A 27 8.21 -2.40 12.31
N ILE A 28 7.61 -3.39 11.66
CA ILE A 28 6.27 -3.88 12.02
C ILE A 28 6.26 -4.45 13.45
N GLU A 29 7.31 -5.16 13.85
CA GLU A 29 7.44 -5.69 15.22
C GLU A 29 7.59 -4.59 16.27
N THR A 30 8.48 -3.62 16.04
CA THR A 30 8.89 -2.65 17.06
C THR A 30 7.99 -1.42 17.15
N GLN A 31 7.53 -0.90 16.02
CA GLN A 31 6.71 0.32 15.96
C GLN A 31 5.36 0.12 15.27
N GLY A 32 5.14 -1.00 14.57
CA GLY A 32 3.86 -1.31 13.93
C GLY A 32 3.65 -0.71 12.54
N TYR A 33 4.53 0.16 12.05
CA TYR A 33 4.46 0.73 10.71
C TYR A 33 5.86 1.01 10.13
N ILE A 34 5.95 1.30 8.84
CA ILE A 34 7.17 1.76 8.18
C ILE A 34 6.84 2.58 6.92
N VAL A 35 7.66 3.58 6.63
CA VAL A 35 7.65 4.35 5.39
C VAL A 35 8.97 4.13 4.66
N LEU A 36 8.90 3.70 3.40
CA LEU A 36 10.05 3.39 2.56
C LEU A 36 10.01 4.26 1.31
N SER A 37 11.07 5.01 1.00
CA SER A 37 11.10 5.90 -0.18
C SER A 37 11.08 5.15 -1.50
N SER A 38 11.68 3.97 -1.56
CA SER A 38 11.65 3.07 -2.72
C SER A 38 11.91 1.64 -2.25
N VAL A 39 11.06 0.71 -2.69
CA VAL A 39 11.08 -0.68 -2.22
C VAL A 39 10.99 -1.69 -3.37
N LEU A 40 10.41 -1.28 -4.50
CA LEU A 40 10.35 -2.10 -5.70
C LEU A 40 11.46 -1.70 -6.67
N PRO A 41 11.99 -2.65 -7.46
CA PRO A 41 12.85 -2.31 -8.58
C PRO A 41 12.18 -1.29 -9.49
N GLU A 42 12.94 -0.28 -9.94
CA GLU A 42 12.42 0.81 -10.78
C GLU A 42 11.63 0.30 -12.01
N PRO A 43 12.07 -0.74 -12.76
CA PRO A 43 11.30 -1.26 -13.89
C PRO A 43 9.91 -1.78 -13.50
N LEU A 44 9.76 -2.34 -12.30
CA LEU A 44 8.48 -2.84 -11.80
C LEU A 44 7.56 -1.66 -11.43
N THR A 45 8.08 -0.67 -10.71
CA THR A 45 7.32 0.56 -10.37
C THR A 45 6.83 1.27 -11.63
N ASN A 46 7.70 1.42 -12.63
CA ASN A 46 7.37 2.00 -13.93
C ASN A 46 6.29 1.19 -14.66
N SER A 47 6.40 -0.14 -14.67
CA SER A 47 5.42 -1.00 -15.32
C SER A 47 4.04 -0.92 -14.64
N LEU A 48 3.99 -0.81 -13.31
CA LEU A 48 2.76 -0.60 -12.56
C LEU A 48 2.12 0.75 -12.89
N PHE A 49 2.93 1.81 -12.95
CA PHE A 49 2.46 3.14 -13.32
C PHE A 49 1.89 3.17 -14.74
N ILE A 50 2.58 2.60 -15.72
CA ILE A 50 2.10 2.51 -17.11
C ILE A 50 0.79 1.73 -17.15
N HIS A 51 0.71 0.60 -16.44
CA HIS A 51 -0.52 -0.18 -16.38
C HIS A 51 -1.68 0.63 -15.81
N LEU A 52 -1.49 1.27 -14.66
CA LEU A 52 -2.49 2.13 -14.03
C LEU A 52 -2.97 3.23 -14.98
N LYS A 53 -2.05 3.88 -15.72
CA LYS A 53 -2.40 4.94 -16.68
C LYS A 53 -3.14 4.41 -17.91
N SER A 54 -2.95 3.14 -18.25
CA SER A 54 -3.65 2.47 -19.36
C SER A 54 -5.01 1.89 -18.98
N THR A 55 -5.28 1.71 -17.68
CA THR A 55 -6.57 1.24 -17.16
C THR A 55 -7.66 2.24 -17.52
N LYS A 56 -8.77 1.78 -18.11
CA LYS A 56 -9.83 2.66 -18.57
C LYS A 56 -10.65 3.15 -17.38
N GLU A 57 -11.19 4.36 -17.48
CA GLU A 57 -12.03 4.94 -16.42
C GLU A 57 -13.25 4.05 -16.07
N GLN A 58 -13.80 3.34 -17.05
CA GLN A 58 -14.89 2.36 -16.86
C GLN A 58 -14.51 1.16 -15.99
N ASP A 59 -13.21 0.84 -15.86
CA ASP A 59 -12.71 -0.26 -15.03
C ASP A 59 -12.52 0.20 -13.57
N PHE A 60 -12.65 1.51 -13.32
CA PHE A 60 -12.67 2.09 -11.99
C PHE A 60 -14.11 2.21 -11.49
N TYR A 61 -14.36 1.62 -10.33
CA TYR A 61 -15.63 1.71 -9.63
C TYR A 61 -15.49 2.64 -8.44
N ARG A 62 -16.58 3.33 -8.07
CA ARG A 62 -16.57 4.16 -6.86
C ARG A 62 -16.35 3.28 -5.63
N ALA A 63 -15.41 3.68 -4.79
CA ALA A 63 -15.13 2.94 -3.58
C ALA A 63 -16.27 3.10 -2.56
N GLY A 64 -16.67 2.00 -1.94
CA GLY A 64 -17.65 1.96 -0.87
C GLY A 64 -17.04 1.51 0.45
N ILE A 65 -17.89 1.46 1.47
CA ILE A 65 -17.54 1.07 2.84
C ILE A 65 -18.43 -0.12 3.22
N GLY A 66 -17.86 -1.12 3.89
CA GLY A 66 -18.55 -2.36 4.29
C GLY A 66 -18.34 -3.54 3.31
N ARG A 67 -18.91 -4.70 3.65
CA ARG A 67 -18.92 -5.93 2.82
C ARG A 67 -20.35 -6.30 2.40
N GLU A 68 -20.47 -6.95 1.25
CA GLU A 68 -21.70 -7.57 0.72
C GLU A 68 -22.95 -6.68 0.85
N PHE A 69 -23.93 -7.09 1.67
CA PHE A 69 -25.24 -6.44 1.83
C PHE A 69 -25.18 -5.09 2.55
N ASN A 70 -24.05 -4.75 3.18
CA ASN A 70 -23.81 -3.46 3.84
C ASN A 70 -22.80 -2.59 3.06
N TYR A 71 -22.51 -2.91 1.80
CA TYR A 71 -21.69 -2.06 0.94
C TYR A 71 -22.44 -0.75 0.62
N HIS A 72 -22.00 0.32 1.27
CA HIS A 72 -22.54 1.66 1.03
C HIS A 72 -21.46 2.56 0.43
N VAL A 73 -21.72 3.09 -0.76
CA VAL A 73 -20.93 4.17 -1.34
C VAL A 73 -21.25 5.45 -0.56
N ASN A 74 -20.48 5.70 0.49
CA ASN A 74 -20.63 6.90 1.31
C ASN A 74 -19.61 7.97 0.90
N GLN A 75 -20.05 8.87 0.02
CA GLN A 75 -19.25 10.00 -0.47
C GLN A 75 -18.88 11.00 0.63
N PHE A 76 -19.55 10.97 1.78
CA PHE A 76 -19.16 11.78 2.94
C PHE A 76 -17.94 11.20 3.67
N VAL A 77 -17.49 9.99 3.32
CA VAL A 77 -16.38 9.32 4.00
C VAL A 77 -15.19 9.11 3.07
N ARG A 78 -15.43 8.68 1.82
CA ARG A 78 -14.39 8.54 0.79
C ARG A 78 -14.93 8.87 -0.60
N THR A 79 -14.09 9.49 -1.42
CA THR A 79 -14.47 9.97 -2.77
C THR A 79 -13.55 9.46 -3.88
N ASP A 80 -12.72 8.45 -3.59
CA ASP A 80 -11.85 7.80 -4.56
C ASP A 80 -12.57 6.74 -5.40
N GLN A 81 -11.91 6.40 -6.51
CA GLN A 81 -12.29 5.32 -7.39
C GLN A 81 -11.26 4.21 -7.31
N ILE A 82 -11.69 2.95 -7.33
CA ILE A 82 -10.82 1.78 -7.19
C ILE A 82 -10.96 0.82 -8.36
N CYS A 83 -9.87 0.16 -8.69
CA CYS A 83 -9.81 -0.92 -9.67
C CYS A 83 -9.08 -2.11 -9.05
N TRP A 84 -9.81 -3.17 -8.69
CA TRP A 84 -9.21 -4.39 -8.15
C TRP A 84 -8.27 -5.02 -9.17
N ILE A 85 -7.08 -5.41 -8.71
CA ILE A 85 -6.07 -6.00 -9.59
C ILE A 85 -5.97 -7.51 -9.35
N ASP A 86 -5.56 -8.22 -10.39
CA ASP A 86 -5.29 -9.65 -10.37
C ASP A 86 -4.03 -9.97 -11.18
N GLN A 87 -3.77 -11.24 -11.44
CA GLN A 87 -2.56 -11.70 -12.12
C GLN A 87 -2.62 -11.64 -13.65
N ARG A 88 -3.67 -11.06 -14.26
CA ARG A 88 -3.82 -11.03 -15.72
C ARG A 88 -2.81 -10.12 -16.41
N HIS A 89 -2.45 -8.99 -15.79
CA HIS A 89 -1.44 -8.08 -16.33
C HIS A 89 -0.03 -8.46 -15.82
N SER A 90 0.99 -8.35 -16.66
CA SER A 90 2.37 -8.73 -16.30
C SER A 90 2.92 -7.92 -15.12
N ALA A 91 2.65 -6.61 -15.10
CA ALA A 91 3.07 -5.73 -14.01
C ALA A 91 2.42 -6.10 -12.65
N THR A 92 1.11 -6.36 -12.64
CA THR A 92 0.39 -6.75 -11.42
C THR A 92 0.78 -8.15 -10.96
N LYS A 93 1.01 -9.07 -11.89
CA LYS A 93 1.56 -10.39 -11.59
C LYS A 93 2.94 -10.30 -10.93
N ALA A 94 3.84 -9.47 -11.45
CA ALA A 94 5.17 -9.27 -10.88
C ALA A 94 5.10 -8.62 -9.49
N TYR A 95 4.21 -7.65 -9.29
CA TYR A 95 3.94 -7.05 -7.98
C TYR A 95 3.41 -8.08 -6.98
N LEU A 96 2.39 -8.88 -7.36
CA LEU A 96 1.81 -9.91 -6.51
C LEU A 96 2.84 -10.99 -6.15
N ALA A 97 3.75 -11.34 -7.07
CA ALA A 97 4.85 -12.24 -6.76
C ALA A 97 5.85 -11.65 -5.75
N TRP A 98 6.12 -10.34 -5.81
CA TRP A 98 6.94 -9.64 -4.81
C TRP A 98 6.26 -9.61 -3.44
N ILE A 99 4.96 -9.27 -3.41
CA ILE A 99 4.14 -9.28 -2.21
C ILE A 99 4.07 -10.68 -1.57
N GLU A 100 4.00 -11.74 -2.37
CA GLU A 100 3.99 -13.11 -1.86
C GLU A 100 5.31 -13.47 -1.15
N ARG A 101 6.45 -13.04 -1.69
CA ARG A 101 7.74 -13.23 -1.01
C ARG A 101 7.80 -12.45 0.31
N LEU A 102 7.30 -11.22 0.32
CA LEU A 102 7.16 -10.43 1.55
C LEU A 102 6.26 -11.15 2.57
N ARG A 103 5.11 -11.70 2.15
CA ARG A 103 4.17 -12.44 3.02
C ARG A 103 4.87 -13.59 3.72
N LEU A 104 5.62 -14.40 2.96
CA LEU A 104 6.35 -15.54 3.48
C LEU A 104 7.39 -15.12 4.52
N GLU A 105 8.13 -14.05 4.25
CA GLU A 105 9.15 -13.55 5.17
C GLU A 105 8.55 -12.95 6.45
N LEU A 106 7.46 -12.18 6.33
CA LEU A 106 6.71 -11.68 7.48
C LEU A 106 6.16 -12.82 8.33
N ASN A 107 5.59 -13.86 7.73
CA ASN A 107 5.12 -15.04 8.46
C ASN A 107 6.25 -15.79 9.17
N ARG A 108 7.39 -15.95 8.50
CA ARG A 108 8.56 -16.65 9.06
C ARG A 108 9.11 -15.93 10.28
N ARG A 109 9.15 -14.59 10.25
CA ARG A 109 9.75 -13.79 11.32
C ARG A 109 8.79 -13.41 12.43
N LEU A 110 7.55 -13.09 12.08
CA LEU A 110 6.58 -12.48 12.99
C LEU A 110 5.41 -13.40 13.37
N PHE A 111 5.35 -14.60 12.78
CA PHE A 111 4.31 -15.60 13.05
C PHE A 111 2.87 -15.08 12.88
N LEU A 112 2.66 -14.14 11.96
CA LEU A 112 1.39 -13.44 11.77
C LEU A 112 0.28 -14.29 11.12
N GLY A 113 0.63 -15.44 10.54
CA GLY A 113 -0.34 -16.33 9.88
C GLY A 113 -1.02 -15.72 8.65
N LEU A 114 -0.39 -14.74 8.00
CA LEU A 114 -0.90 -14.08 6.79
C LEU A 114 -1.18 -15.14 5.73
N PHE A 115 -2.42 -15.25 5.28
CA PHE A 115 -2.92 -16.30 4.41
C PHE A 115 -3.14 -15.80 2.98
N ASP A 116 -3.78 -14.65 2.82
CA ASP A 116 -4.17 -14.10 1.51
C ASP A 116 -3.80 -12.61 1.40
N TYR A 117 -3.80 -12.07 0.19
CA TYR A 117 -3.56 -10.66 -0.09
C TYR A 117 -4.51 -10.13 -1.15
N GLU A 118 -5.28 -9.10 -0.79
CA GLU A 118 -6.19 -8.41 -1.70
C GLU A 118 -5.68 -6.99 -1.94
N CYS A 119 -5.76 -6.50 -3.17
CA CYS A 119 -5.30 -5.15 -3.51
C CYS A 119 -5.99 -4.55 -4.73
N HIS A 120 -5.94 -3.22 -4.81
CA HIS A 120 -6.53 -2.46 -5.89
C HIS A 120 -5.71 -1.20 -6.17
N PHE A 121 -5.79 -0.71 -7.40
CA PHE A 121 -5.45 0.68 -7.67
C PHE A 121 -6.50 1.59 -7.05
N ALA A 122 -6.08 2.75 -6.56
CA ALA A 122 -6.94 3.82 -6.10
C ALA A 122 -6.58 5.11 -6.85
N CYS A 123 -7.61 5.83 -7.28
CA CYS A 123 -7.54 7.10 -7.98
C CYS A 123 -8.35 8.14 -7.19
N TYR A 124 -7.67 9.21 -6.80
CA TYR A 124 -8.24 10.35 -6.09
C TYR A 124 -8.20 11.54 -7.05
N PRO A 125 -9.33 11.92 -7.66
CA PRO A 125 -9.46 13.16 -8.41
C PRO A 125 -9.15 14.39 -7.54
N VAL A 126 -8.95 15.54 -8.18
CA VAL A 126 -8.82 16.82 -7.46
C VAL A 126 -10.03 17.05 -6.54
N GLY A 127 -9.77 17.41 -5.29
CA GLY A 127 -10.78 17.57 -4.24
C GLY A 127 -11.17 16.27 -3.52
N ALA A 128 -10.66 15.11 -3.95
CA ALA A 128 -10.96 13.84 -3.29
C ALA A 128 -10.18 13.67 -1.98
N PHE A 129 -10.75 12.89 -1.07
CA PHE A 129 -10.23 12.63 0.28
C PHE A 129 -10.71 11.28 0.79
N TYR A 130 -10.12 10.83 1.90
CA TYR A 130 -10.64 9.72 2.70
C TYR A 130 -10.54 10.10 4.16
N LYS A 131 -11.68 10.27 4.84
CA LYS A 131 -11.74 10.57 6.27
C LYS A 131 -11.06 9.51 7.11
N ARG A 132 -10.66 9.92 8.32
CA ARG A 132 -10.06 9.05 9.33
C ARG A 132 -10.84 7.75 9.55
N HIS A 133 -10.12 6.63 9.45
CA HIS A 133 -10.64 5.29 9.65
C HIS A 133 -9.55 4.31 10.07
N LEU A 134 -9.96 3.11 10.47
CA LEU A 134 -9.10 1.92 10.61
C LEU A 134 -9.41 0.95 9.48
N ASP A 135 -8.43 0.14 9.08
CA ASP A 135 -8.65 -0.86 8.01
C ASP A 135 -9.20 -2.18 8.54
N ALA A 136 -8.94 -2.49 9.81
CA ALA A 136 -9.53 -3.61 10.54
C ALA A 136 -10.81 -3.16 11.26
N PHE A 137 -11.92 -3.09 10.52
CA PHE A 137 -13.25 -2.89 11.08
C PHE A 137 -13.73 -4.17 11.80
N SER A 138 -14.82 -4.09 12.56
CA SER A 138 -15.42 -5.25 13.28
C SER A 138 -15.59 -6.48 12.37
N ASP A 139 -15.89 -6.24 11.09
CA ASP A 139 -16.20 -7.27 10.09
C ASP A 139 -14.98 -7.61 9.19
N SER A 140 -13.87 -6.89 9.35
CA SER A 140 -12.60 -7.07 8.62
C SER A 140 -11.39 -7.27 9.54
N ARG A 141 -11.61 -7.80 10.75
CA ARG A 141 -10.55 -8.24 11.68
C ARG A 141 -9.57 -9.25 11.08
N ASN A 142 -9.85 -9.76 9.90
CA ASN A 142 -8.89 -10.59 9.18
C ASN A 142 -7.79 -9.78 8.48
N ARG A 143 -7.90 -8.46 8.30
CA ARG A 143 -6.82 -7.63 7.75
C ARG A 143 -5.80 -7.33 8.83
N ILE A 144 -4.55 -7.77 8.64
CA ILE A 144 -3.48 -7.66 9.63
C ILE A 144 -2.51 -6.54 9.29
N ILE A 145 -2.09 -6.45 8.02
CA ILE A 145 -1.16 -5.42 7.55
C ILE A 145 -1.75 -4.75 6.31
N THR A 146 -1.83 -3.42 6.37
CA THR A 146 -2.12 -2.56 5.22
C THR A 146 -0.83 -2.21 4.50
N THR A 147 -0.92 -2.13 3.18
CA THR A 147 0.14 -1.70 2.27
C THR A 147 -0.39 -0.60 1.36
N VAL A 148 0.41 0.45 1.14
CA VAL A 148 0.08 1.54 0.20
C VAL A 148 1.33 1.90 -0.59
N LEU A 149 1.36 1.60 -1.89
CA LEU A 149 2.41 2.02 -2.82
C LEU A 149 1.93 3.23 -3.62
N TYR A 150 2.75 4.29 -3.67
CA TYR A 150 2.43 5.52 -4.36
C TYR A 150 3.03 5.58 -5.77
N LEU A 151 2.25 6.09 -6.72
CA LEU A 151 2.58 6.10 -8.15
C LEU A 151 2.46 7.51 -8.76
N ASN A 152 2.88 8.53 -8.01
CA ASN A 152 2.71 9.93 -8.40
C ASN A 152 4.05 10.63 -8.69
N PRO A 153 4.44 10.76 -9.96
CA PRO A 153 5.66 11.46 -10.32
C PRO A 153 5.55 12.97 -10.01
N ASN A 154 6.67 13.55 -9.57
CA ASN A 154 6.81 14.99 -9.32
C ASN A 154 5.73 15.55 -8.37
N TRP A 155 5.50 14.87 -7.24
CA TRP A 155 4.59 15.35 -6.20
C TRP A 155 5.25 16.49 -5.42
N MET A 156 4.54 17.60 -5.24
CA MET A 156 5.03 18.77 -4.52
C MET A 156 4.25 18.97 -3.21
N PRO A 157 4.81 19.66 -2.21
CA PRO A 157 4.12 19.92 -0.94
C PRO A 157 2.73 20.56 -1.09
N ASP A 158 2.55 21.46 -2.07
CA ASP A 158 1.27 22.16 -2.30
C ASP A 158 0.21 21.30 -3.02
N ASP A 159 0.57 20.12 -3.53
CA ASP A 159 -0.36 19.18 -4.18
C ASP A 159 -1.31 18.50 -3.16
N GLY A 160 -1.02 18.59 -1.85
CA GLY A 160 -1.79 17.95 -0.79
C GLY A 160 -1.80 16.42 -0.89
N GLY A 161 -2.92 15.79 -0.53
CA GLY A 161 -3.12 14.34 -0.72
C GLY A 161 -2.28 13.44 0.20
N GLU A 162 -1.68 13.98 1.26
CA GLU A 162 -0.88 13.21 2.20
C GLU A 162 -1.73 12.18 2.96
N LEU A 163 -1.12 11.03 3.26
CA LEU A 163 -1.65 10.10 4.24
C LEU A 163 -1.20 10.55 5.62
N LEU A 164 -2.16 10.81 6.50
CA LEU A 164 -1.91 11.11 7.90
C LEU A 164 -2.13 9.85 8.73
N LEU A 165 -1.13 9.44 9.49
CA LEU A 165 -1.16 8.26 10.37
C LEU A 165 -1.26 8.74 11.82
N TYR A 166 -2.18 8.18 12.60
CA TYR A 166 -2.42 8.57 13.99
C TYR A 166 -2.18 7.42 14.96
N SER A 167 -1.87 7.77 16.21
CA SER A 167 -1.88 6.82 17.32
C SER A 167 -3.31 6.52 17.75
N ILE A 168 -3.66 5.24 17.90
CA ILE A 168 -4.99 4.85 18.40
C ILE A 168 -5.21 5.20 19.86
N GLU A 169 -4.15 5.29 20.67
CA GLU A 169 -4.25 5.47 22.12
C GLU A 169 -4.64 6.91 22.51
N ASN A 170 -4.07 7.89 21.81
CA ASN A 170 -4.19 9.31 22.17
C ASN A 170 -4.55 10.21 20.97
N ASN A 171 -4.78 9.62 19.79
CA ASN A 171 -5.17 10.32 18.57
C ASN A 171 -4.17 11.38 18.09
N THR A 172 -2.89 11.29 18.50
CA THR A 172 -1.84 12.21 18.03
C THR A 172 -1.39 11.82 16.62
N LEU A 173 -1.05 12.83 15.81
CA LEU A 173 -0.44 12.61 14.50
C LEU A 173 0.95 11.99 14.70
N LEU A 174 1.19 10.84 14.10
CA LEU A 174 2.47 10.13 14.11
C LEU A 174 3.30 10.49 12.88
N GLU A 175 2.66 10.42 11.71
CA GLU A 175 3.33 10.63 10.42
C GLU A 175 2.46 11.39 9.45
N LYS A 176 3.09 12.25 8.64
CA LYS A 176 2.50 12.93 7.50
C LYS A 176 3.24 12.52 6.23
N ILE A 177 2.62 11.69 5.40
CA ILE A 177 3.29 10.98 4.33
C ILE A 177 2.84 11.51 2.97
N ALA A 178 3.73 12.23 2.29
CA ALA A 178 3.51 12.65 0.90
C ALA A 178 3.48 11.45 -0.05
N PRO A 179 2.50 11.36 -0.97
CA PRO A 179 2.31 10.21 -1.86
C PRO A 179 3.28 10.21 -3.05
N GLU A 180 4.58 10.31 -2.78
CA GLU A 180 5.63 10.40 -3.80
C GLU A 180 5.84 9.08 -4.55
N TYR A 181 6.22 9.18 -5.82
CA TYR A 181 6.47 8.02 -6.68
C TYR A 181 7.42 6.99 -6.05
N GLY A 182 7.01 5.72 -6.02
CA GLY A 182 7.81 4.59 -5.51
C GLY A 182 7.79 4.45 -3.98
N LYS A 183 7.29 5.45 -3.26
CA LYS A 183 7.16 5.38 -1.80
C LYS A 183 6.12 4.34 -1.41
N MET A 184 6.45 3.51 -0.43
CA MET A 184 5.54 2.52 0.12
C MET A 184 5.40 2.70 1.63
N VAL A 185 4.17 2.53 2.12
CA VAL A 185 3.85 2.51 3.54
C VAL A 185 3.27 1.15 3.89
N LEU A 186 3.72 0.59 5.01
CA LEU A 186 3.09 -0.59 5.60
C LEU A 186 2.75 -0.30 7.06
N PHE A 187 1.60 -0.75 7.53
CA PHE A 187 1.19 -0.58 8.93
C PHE A 187 0.20 -1.65 9.38
N LEU A 188 0.18 -1.94 10.69
CA LEU A 188 -0.79 -2.84 11.31
C LEU A 188 -2.21 -2.25 11.17
N SER A 189 -3.10 -2.97 10.47
CA SER A 189 -4.41 -2.46 10.04
C SER A 189 -5.35 -2.05 11.19
N GLU A 190 -5.16 -2.63 12.38
CA GLU A 190 -5.98 -2.37 13.58
C GLU A 190 -5.42 -1.26 14.48
N LYS A 191 -4.15 -0.88 14.33
CA LYS A 191 -3.47 0.01 15.28
C LYS A 191 -3.39 1.46 14.86
N PHE A 192 -3.54 1.75 13.56
CA PHE A 192 -3.23 3.08 13.04
C PHE A 192 -4.44 3.68 12.32
N PRO A 193 -5.27 4.48 13.03
CA PRO A 193 -6.23 5.33 12.38
C PRO A 193 -5.51 6.22 11.36
N HIS A 194 -6.07 6.36 10.18
CA HIS A 194 -5.43 7.13 9.11
C HIS A 194 -6.44 7.80 8.20
N GLU A 195 -6.01 8.90 7.59
CA GLU A 195 -6.82 9.66 6.64
C GLU A 195 -6.00 10.16 5.47
N VAL A 196 -6.63 10.28 4.30
CA VAL A 196 -6.05 10.93 3.13
C VAL A 196 -6.63 12.33 3.07
N VAL A 197 -5.79 13.33 3.30
CA VAL A 197 -6.23 14.72 3.19
C VAL A 197 -6.59 15.05 1.74
N THR A 198 -7.38 16.10 1.56
CA THR A 198 -7.79 16.56 0.24
C THR A 198 -6.59 16.76 -0.67
N THR A 199 -6.68 16.21 -1.87
CA THR A 199 -5.65 16.39 -2.89
C THR A 199 -6.02 17.48 -3.89
N ASN A 200 -5.04 18.28 -4.29
CA ASN A 200 -5.19 19.33 -5.31
C ASN A 200 -4.74 18.84 -6.70
N LYS A 201 -4.33 17.58 -6.80
CA LYS A 201 -3.81 16.94 -8.02
C LYS A 201 -4.32 15.51 -8.09
N LEU A 202 -4.30 14.93 -9.28
CA LEU A 202 -4.69 13.53 -9.45
C LEU A 202 -3.71 12.62 -8.69
N ARG A 203 -4.21 11.93 -7.66
CA ARG A 203 -3.42 11.07 -6.78
C ARG A 203 -3.74 9.59 -7.02
N TYR A 204 -2.69 8.81 -7.16
CA TYR A 204 -2.72 7.38 -7.42
C TYR A 204 -1.99 6.59 -6.34
N SER A 205 -2.56 5.45 -5.97
CA SER A 205 -1.88 4.44 -5.17
C SER A 205 -2.29 3.03 -5.59
N LEU A 206 -1.50 2.05 -5.19
CA LEU A 206 -1.87 0.66 -5.12
C LEU A 206 -1.98 0.32 -3.64
N SER A 207 -3.21 0.11 -3.16
CA SER A 207 -3.51 -0.21 -1.77
C SER A 207 -3.86 -1.68 -1.65
N GLY A 208 -3.43 -2.34 -0.58
CA GLY A 208 -3.78 -3.73 -0.34
C GLY A 208 -3.60 -4.17 1.11
N TRP A 209 -4.13 -5.34 1.42
CA TRP A 209 -4.18 -5.88 2.78
C TRP A 209 -3.78 -7.34 2.81
N PHE A 210 -2.82 -7.66 3.69
CA PHE A 210 -2.58 -9.04 4.08
C PHE A 210 -3.66 -9.49 5.06
N ARG A 211 -4.23 -10.67 4.78
CA ARG A 211 -5.35 -11.22 5.54
C ARG A 211 -5.01 -12.55 6.19
N VAL A 212 -5.54 -12.83 7.37
CA VAL A 212 -5.59 -14.18 7.96
C VAL A 212 -6.87 -14.90 7.55
N ASN A 213 -6.86 -16.23 7.61
CA ASN A 213 -8.08 -17.01 7.41
C ASN A 213 -8.94 -16.97 8.69
N ASN A 214 -10.16 -16.45 8.60
CA ASN A 214 -11.08 -16.35 9.74
C ASN A 214 -11.89 -17.64 9.99
N SER A 215 -11.44 -18.80 9.49
CA SER A 215 -12.09 -20.10 9.71
C SER A 215 -11.95 -20.61 11.16
N PHE A 216 -12.28 -19.80 12.15
CA PHE A 216 -12.59 -20.23 13.50
C PHE A 216 -14.12 -20.27 13.65
N GLY A 217 -14.73 -21.37 13.21
CA GLY A 217 -16.16 -21.66 13.39
C GLY A 217 -17.02 -21.49 12.12
N ALA A 218 -17.26 -22.61 11.43
CA ALA A 218 -18.43 -22.90 10.59
C ALA A 218 -18.85 -21.96 9.43
N VAL A 219 -18.03 -21.00 8.98
CA VAL A 219 -18.24 -20.36 7.67
C VAL A 219 -16.90 -20.32 6.93
N ILE A 220 -16.81 -21.16 5.89
CA ILE A 220 -15.68 -21.19 4.97
C ILE A 220 -15.85 -19.99 4.03
N ASP A 221 -14.88 -19.08 4.00
CA ASP A 221 -14.78 -18.05 2.95
C ASP A 221 -14.73 -18.79 1.61
N PRO A 222 -15.67 -18.56 0.67
CA PRO A 222 -15.66 -19.29 -0.59
C PRO A 222 -14.39 -18.93 -1.38
N PRO A 223 -13.67 -19.93 -1.92
CA PRO A 223 -12.56 -19.65 -2.82
C PRO A 223 -13.11 -18.96 -4.08
N LYS A 224 -12.44 -17.90 -4.52
CA LYS A 224 -12.64 -17.33 -5.86
C LYS A 224 -11.83 -18.10 -6.89
#